data_AF-A0A850GRE8-F1
#
_entry.id   AF-A0A850GRE8-F1
#
_cell.length_a   1.000
_cell.length_b   1.000
_cell.length_c   1.000
_cell.angle_alpha   90.00
_cell.angle_beta   90.00
_cell.angle_gamma   90.00
#
_symmetry.space_group_name_H-M   'P 1'
#
loop_
_entity.id
_entity.type
_entity.pdbx_description
1 polymer ?
#
loop_
_entity_poly.entity_id
_entity_poly.type
_entity_poly.pdbx_seq_one_letter_code
_entity_poly.pdbx_strand_id
1 'polypeptide(L)'
;MIASREQNPRAVAAAPAPDQAAADIDDIDEIERSEVVSLGGTKVSGFSTPPVLAARPGTKVNGRSRWRGERIDIELQDAPIKDVLLLFSDIGRVNIIAGPEVQGSVTMKLSAVPWDQALDIILRSLNLGMVQEGNVIRVATLTALEEERRKAIEEANAQVQLKPLETR
;
A
#
# COMPACT_ATOMS: atom_id res chain seq x y z
N MET A 1 45.41 -6.90 -59.00
CA MET A 1 44.78 -7.99 -58.24
C MET A 1 45.21 -7.81 -56.79
N ILE A 2 44.36 -7.68 -55.77
CA ILE A 2 42.90 -7.76 -55.66
C ILE A 2 42.52 -7.12 -54.30
N ALA A 3 41.54 -6.22 -54.38
CA ALA A 3 40.50 -5.83 -53.43
C ALA A 3 40.77 -5.79 -51.91
N SER A 4 40.67 -4.56 -51.38
CA SER A 4 39.69 -4.13 -50.37
C SER A 4 38.92 -5.24 -49.65
N ARG A 5 39.13 -5.35 -48.33
CA ARG A 5 38.24 -6.10 -47.44
C ARG A 5 37.51 -5.13 -46.52
N GLU A 6 36.38 -4.67 -47.05
CA GLU A 6 35.07 -4.55 -46.40
C GLU A 6 35.00 -3.99 -44.97
N GLN A 7 34.49 -2.76 -44.87
CA GLN A 7 33.67 -2.30 -43.74
C GLN A 7 32.41 -3.17 -43.64
N ASN A 8 32.01 -3.58 -42.42
CA ASN A 8 30.83 -3.04 -41.72
C ASN A 8 30.55 -3.87 -40.43
N PRO A 9 30.06 -3.24 -39.34
CA PRO A 9 29.88 -3.84 -38.03
C PRO A 9 28.45 -4.33 -37.82
N ARG A 10 28.26 -5.39 -37.03
CA ARG A 10 27.07 -5.60 -36.19
C ARG A 10 27.13 -6.93 -35.47
N ALA A 11 26.50 -6.91 -34.29
CA ALA A 11 25.98 -8.03 -33.53
C ALA A 11 27.01 -8.84 -32.73
N VAL A 12 26.73 -9.35 -31.53
CA VAL A 12 25.55 -9.31 -30.63
C VAL A 12 26.08 -9.90 -29.30
N ALA A 13 25.53 -9.42 -28.20
CA ALA A 13 25.48 -9.99 -26.84
C ALA A 13 26.19 -11.33 -26.56
N ALA A 14 27.07 -11.33 -25.56
CA ALA A 14 27.36 -12.52 -24.74
C ALA A 14 28.03 -12.11 -23.42
N ALA A 15 27.24 -11.95 -22.36
CA ALA A 15 27.63 -12.32 -21.00
C ALA A 15 26.34 -12.50 -20.16
N PRO A 16 26.29 -13.52 -19.29
CA PRO A 16 25.10 -14.34 -19.08
C PRO A 16 24.17 -13.80 -17.99
N ALA A 17 22.89 -14.15 -18.14
CA ALA A 17 21.86 -14.03 -17.12
C ALA A 17 22.32 -14.65 -15.79
N PRO A 18 22.13 -13.96 -14.65
CA PRO A 18 22.01 -14.64 -13.38
C PRO A 18 20.61 -15.26 -13.30
N ASP A 19 20.59 -16.57 -13.38
CA ASP A 19 19.87 -17.48 -12.50
C ASP A 19 18.52 -16.98 -11.95
N GLN A 20 17.45 -17.56 -12.49
CA GLN A 20 16.12 -17.51 -11.92
C GLN A 20 16.11 -18.21 -10.56
N ALA A 21 16.38 -17.47 -9.49
CA ALA A 21 15.91 -17.83 -8.16
C ALA A 21 14.46 -17.32 -8.04
N ALA A 22 13.53 -18.10 -8.59
CA ALA A 22 12.16 -18.10 -8.12
C ALA A 22 12.20 -18.61 -6.67
N ALA A 23 12.31 -17.68 -5.72
CA ALA A 23 11.90 -17.92 -4.36
C ALA A 23 10.41 -17.58 -4.30
N ASP A 24 9.60 -18.64 -4.27
CA ASP A 24 8.29 -18.66 -3.64
C ASP A 24 8.30 -17.78 -2.39
N ILE A 25 7.51 -16.71 -2.42
CA ILE A 25 7.07 -15.97 -1.23
C ILE A 25 5.54 -16.04 -1.26
N ASP A 26 5.04 -17.25 -1.08
CA ASP A 26 3.67 -17.55 -0.68
C ASP A 26 3.78 -18.03 0.77
N ASP A 27 4.03 -17.11 1.70
CA ASP A 27 3.78 -17.30 3.14
C ASP A 27 4.05 -16.00 3.91
N ILE A 28 3.03 -15.14 4.04
CA ILE A 28 2.97 -14.26 5.21
C ILE A 28 1.51 -14.09 5.64
N ASP A 29 1.28 -14.53 6.88
CA ASP A 29 0.07 -14.41 7.71
C ASP A 29 -1.04 -15.45 7.47
N GLU A 30 -0.66 -16.72 7.54
CA GLU A 30 -1.58 -17.79 7.97
C GLU A 30 -2.02 -17.54 9.42
N ILE A 31 -3.33 -17.34 9.55
CA ILE A 31 -4.07 -17.24 10.79
C ILE A 31 -4.12 -18.63 11.44
N GLU A 32 -3.16 -18.92 12.31
CA GLU A 32 -3.22 -20.11 13.18
C GLU A 32 -4.10 -19.83 14.41
N ARG A 33 -5.34 -20.26 14.21
CA ARG A 33 -6.45 -20.46 15.14
C ARG A 33 -6.00 -20.76 16.58
N SER A 34 -6.53 -19.98 17.52
CA SER A 34 -6.58 -20.36 18.93
C SER A 34 -7.43 -21.63 19.09
N GLU A 35 -6.78 -22.78 19.24
CA GLU A 35 -7.39 -23.98 19.81
C GLU A 35 -7.73 -23.72 21.28
N VAL A 36 -9.02 -23.57 21.55
CA VAL A 36 -9.56 -23.68 22.90
C VAL A 36 -9.62 -25.16 23.27
N VAL A 37 -8.59 -25.67 23.95
CA VAL A 37 -8.64 -26.98 24.59
C VAL A 37 -9.69 -26.95 25.71
N SER A 38 -10.79 -27.66 25.47
CA SER A 38 -11.84 -27.91 26.45
C SER A 38 -11.51 -29.22 27.18
N LEU A 39 -11.00 -29.12 28.42
CA LEU A 39 -10.95 -30.26 29.33
C LEU A 39 -12.26 -30.35 30.11
N GLY A 40 -13.03 -31.39 29.80
CA GLY A 40 -14.25 -31.72 30.53
C GLY A 40 -13.99 -32.28 31.92
N GLY A 41 -14.91 -31.98 32.83
CA GLY A 41 -15.35 -32.93 33.85
C GLY A 41 -15.08 -32.54 35.30
N THR A 42 -15.97 -31.75 35.92
CA THR A 42 -16.54 -32.15 37.22
C THR A 42 -17.95 -31.58 37.37
N LYS A 43 -18.92 -32.48 37.46
CA LYS A 43 -20.33 -32.22 37.76
C LYS A 43 -20.48 -32.19 39.28
N VAL A 44 -20.97 -31.08 39.85
CA VAL A 44 -21.66 -31.10 41.14
C VAL A 44 -22.96 -30.30 41.02
N SER A 45 -24.03 -30.99 41.41
CA SER A 45 -25.42 -30.56 41.41
C SER A 45 -25.67 -29.63 42.60
N GLY A 46 -26.51 -28.61 42.40
CA GLY A 46 -27.13 -27.91 43.53
C GLY A 46 -27.51 -26.45 43.28
N PHE A 47 -28.79 -26.25 42.94
CA PHE A 47 -29.65 -25.20 43.52
C PHE A 47 -29.28 -23.71 43.30
N SER A 48 -29.98 -23.03 42.38
CA SER A 48 -30.95 -21.96 42.71
C SER A 48 -31.41 -21.21 41.43
N THR A 49 -32.69 -20.89 41.39
CA THR A 49 -33.52 -20.30 40.32
C THR A 49 -33.08 -18.91 39.80
N PRO A 50 -33.46 -18.54 38.55
CA PRO A 50 -33.25 -17.22 37.94
C PRO A 50 -34.42 -16.24 38.24
N PRO A 51 -34.29 -14.92 38.01
CA PRO A 51 -34.66 -14.41 36.69
C PRO A 51 -33.76 -13.27 36.14
N VAL A 52 -33.78 -13.25 34.81
CA VAL A 52 -33.30 -12.26 33.86
C VAL A 52 -33.38 -10.80 34.32
N LEU A 53 -32.26 -10.07 34.24
CA LEU A 53 -32.26 -8.67 33.81
C LEU A 53 -30.90 -8.27 33.25
N ALA A 54 -30.91 -7.98 31.94
CA ALA A 54 -29.95 -7.16 31.22
C ALA A 54 -28.51 -7.69 31.07
N ALA A 55 -28.37 -8.81 30.35
CA ALA A 55 -27.30 -8.85 29.36
C ALA A 55 -27.53 -7.69 28.37
N ARG A 56 -26.70 -6.65 28.43
CA ARG A 56 -26.59 -5.67 27.36
C ARG A 56 -25.62 -6.22 26.33
N PRO A 57 -26.06 -6.75 25.17
CA PRO A 57 -25.15 -6.94 24.05
C PRO A 57 -24.96 -5.55 23.42
N GLY A 58 -23.76 -5.00 23.54
CA GLY A 58 -23.54 -3.65 23.02
C GLY A 58 -22.13 -3.13 23.05
N THR A 59 -21.12 -3.93 23.44
CA THR A 59 -19.76 -3.60 23.04
C THR A 59 -19.68 -3.91 21.56
N LYS A 60 -20.05 -2.93 20.73
CA LYS A 60 -19.60 -2.91 19.33
C LYS A 60 -18.09 -2.87 19.42
N VAL A 61 -17.46 -4.04 19.34
CA VAL A 61 -16.08 -4.17 18.93
C VAL A 61 -16.10 -3.63 17.51
N ASN A 62 -15.96 -2.31 17.38
CA ASN A 62 -15.78 -1.67 16.09
C ASN A 62 -14.50 -2.29 15.55
N GLY A 63 -14.66 -3.33 14.74
CA GLY A 63 -13.59 -3.88 13.93
C GLY A 63 -12.89 -2.68 13.31
N ARG A 64 -11.62 -2.51 13.69
CA ARG A 64 -10.75 -1.37 13.39
C ARG A 64 -11.14 -0.79 12.03
N SER A 65 -11.94 0.28 12.02
CA SER A 65 -12.29 0.96 10.78
C SER A 65 -10.99 1.51 10.26
N ARG A 66 -10.36 0.81 9.32
CA ARG A 66 -9.03 1.16 8.79
C ARG A 66 -9.03 2.57 8.17
N TRP A 67 -10.21 3.06 7.82
CA TRP A 67 -10.45 4.42 7.36
C TRP A 67 -11.00 5.28 8.49
N ARG A 68 -10.34 6.43 8.67
CA ARG A 68 -10.65 7.45 9.70
C ARG A 68 -11.31 8.71 9.13
N GLY A 69 -11.43 8.80 7.81
CA GLY A 69 -11.94 9.98 7.13
C GLY A 69 -13.44 10.20 7.30
N GLU A 70 -13.85 11.47 7.22
CA GLU A 70 -15.25 11.88 7.14
C GLU A 70 -15.92 11.25 5.90
N ARG A 71 -17.18 10.85 6.06
CA ARG A 71 -17.97 10.31 4.94
C ARG A 71 -18.46 11.45 4.08
N ILE A 72 -18.32 11.27 2.78
CA ILE A 72 -18.64 12.27 1.77
C ILE A 72 -19.55 11.68 0.71
N ASP A 73 -20.37 12.55 0.14
CA ASP A 73 -21.24 12.29 -0.99
C ASP A 73 -20.84 13.27 -2.09
N ILE A 74 -20.21 12.77 -3.15
CA ILE A 74 -19.67 13.60 -4.23
C ILE A 74 -19.90 12.92 -5.57
N GLU A 75 -20.26 13.70 -6.58
CA GLU A 75 -20.35 13.26 -7.96
C GLU A 75 -19.41 14.10 -8.81
N LEU A 76 -18.47 13.44 -9.51
CA LEU A 76 -17.54 14.07 -10.43
C LEU A 76 -17.65 13.37 -11.78
N GLN A 77 -17.65 14.16 -12.85
CA GLN A 77 -17.71 13.66 -14.21
C GLN A 77 -16.58 14.29 -15.01
N ASP A 78 -15.73 13.46 -15.60
CA ASP A 78 -14.55 13.87 -16.37
C ASP A 78 -13.69 14.93 -15.67
N ALA A 79 -13.55 14.81 -14.34
CA ALA A 79 -12.81 15.78 -13.55
C ALA A 79 -11.30 15.47 -13.64
N PRO A 80 -10.44 16.48 -13.84
CA PRO A 80 -9.00 16.25 -13.84
C PRO A 80 -8.55 15.85 -12.43
N ILE A 81 -7.68 14.84 -12.35
CA ILE A 81 -7.27 14.24 -11.08
C ILE A 81 -6.69 15.27 -10.09
N LYS A 82 -6.04 16.32 -10.59
CA LYS A 82 -5.46 17.39 -9.77
C LYS A 82 -6.53 18.14 -8.98
N ASP A 83 -7.65 18.49 -9.61
CA ASP A 83 -8.75 19.19 -8.95
C ASP A 83 -9.44 18.27 -7.93
N VAL A 84 -9.54 16.97 -8.24
CA VAL A 84 -10.09 15.99 -7.31
C VAL A 84 -9.22 15.85 -6.06
N LEU A 85 -7.89 15.78 -6.22
CA LEU A 85 -6.96 15.72 -5.09
C LEU A 85 -7.01 16.99 -4.23
N LEU A 86 -7.15 18.17 -4.86
CA LEU A 86 -7.33 19.44 -4.14
C LEU A 86 -8.63 19.45 -3.34
N LEU A 87 -9.73 18.94 -3.90
CA LEU A 87 -11.00 18.81 -3.19
C LEU A 87 -10.88 17.91 -1.96
N PHE A 88 -10.20 16.76 -2.07
CA PHE A 88 -9.96 15.90 -0.91
C PHE A 88 -9.02 16.54 0.12
N SER A 89 -8.05 17.35 -0.32
CA SER A 89 -7.19 18.12 0.58
C SER A 89 -8.00 19.08 1.45
N ASP A 90 -8.97 19.79 0.85
CA ASP A 90 -9.86 20.70 1.59
C ASP A 90 -10.77 19.94 2.56
N ILE A 91 -11.47 18.89 2.09
CA ILE A 91 -12.42 18.14 2.91
C ILE A 91 -11.72 17.39 4.03
N GLY A 92 -10.62 16.70 3.72
CA GLY A 92 -9.86 15.91 4.69
C GLY A 92 -9.02 16.76 5.65
N ARG A 93 -8.91 18.09 5.40
CA ARG A 93 -8.01 19.00 6.13
C ARG A 93 -6.57 18.49 6.18
N VAL A 94 -6.13 17.87 5.08
CA VAL A 94 -4.78 17.32 4.90
C VAL A 94 -4.07 18.05 3.78
N ASN A 95 -2.74 18.17 3.85
CA ASN A 95 -1.97 18.78 2.77
C ASN A 95 -1.62 17.72 1.74
N ILE A 96 -2.08 17.88 0.50
CA ILE A 96 -1.77 16.95 -0.59
C ILE A 96 -0.94 17.66 -1.66
N ILE A 97 0.18 17.07 -2.06
CA ILE A 97 1.03 17.56 -3.13
C ILE A 97 0.97 16.56 -4.28
N ALA A 98 0.41 16.99 -5.42
CA ALA A 98 0.41 16.21 -6.64
C ALA A 98 1.69 16.47 -7.44
N GLY A 99 2.44 15.41 -7.75
CA GLY A 99 3.60 15.49 -8.65
C GLY A 99 3.20 15.86 -10.09
N PRO A 100 4.14 16.34 -10.92
CA PRO A 100 3.87 16.76 -12.30
C PRO A 100 3.35 15.62 -13.18
N GLU A 101 3.81 14.40 -12.89
CA GLU A 101 3.42 13.13 -13.48
C GLU A 101 1.96 12.73 -13.26
N VAL A 102 1.28 13.30 -12.26
CA VAL A 102 -0.12 13.00 -11.93
C VAL A 102 -1.05 13.68 -12.95
N GLN A 103 -1.43 12.94 -13.99
CA GLN A 103 -2.26 13.40 -15.11
C GLN A 103 -3.35 12.38 -15.42
N GLY A 104 -4.52 12.86 -15.84
CA GLY A 104 -5.68 12.04 -16.17
C GLY A 104 -6.98 12.68 -15.73
N SER A 105 -8.10 12.15 -16.22
CA SER A 105 -9.44 12.48 -15.73
C SER A 105 -10.07 11.26 -15.06
N VAL A 106 -11.01 11.51 -14.16
CA VAL A 106 -11.76 10.48 -13.46
C VAL A 106 -13.22 10.86 -13.36
N THR A 107 -14.08 9.84 -13.50
CA THR A 107 -15.53 9.95 -13.32
C THR A 107 -15.91 9.06 -12.16
N MET A 108 -16.53 9.62 -11.12
CA MET A 108 -16.92 8.87 -9.93
C MET A 108 -18.20 9.42 -9.30
N LYS A 109 -18.94 8.54 -8.64
CA LYS A 109 -20.05 8.90 -7.78
C LYS A 109 -19.88 8.18 -6.45
N LEU A 110 -19.80 8.95 -5.38
CA LEU A 110 -19.59 8.49 -4.02
C LEU A 110 -20.84 8.79 -3.20
N SER A 111 -21.23 7.83 -2.35
CA SER A 111 -22.34 8.01 -1.41
C SER A 111 -21.98 7.40 -0.05
N ALA A 112 -21.95 8.22 0.99
CA ALA A 112 -21.54 7.86 2.34
C ALA A 112 -20.17 7.14 2.44
N VAL A 113 -19.23 7.48 1.54
CA VAL A 113 -17.89 6.86 1.47
C VAL A 113 -16.88 7.72 2.22
N PRO A 114 -16.02 7.16 3.10
CA PRO A 114 -14.91 7.90 3.72
C PRO A 114 -13.97 8.46 2.66
N TRP A 115 -13.59 9.74 2.74
CA TRP A 115 -12.71 10.37 1.74
C TRP A 115 -11.36 9.65 1.59
N ASP A 116 -10.81 9.12 2.68
CA ASP A 116 -9.55 8.35 2.70
C ASP A 116 -9.67 7.04 1.90
N GLN A 117 -10.84 6.39 1.98
CA GLN A 117 -11.14 5.21 1.17
C GLN A 117 -11.29 5.58 -0.31
N ALA A 118 -11.98 6.69 -0.59
CA ALA A 118 -12.15 7.16 -1.96
C ALA A 118 -10.80 7.50 -2.60
N LEU A 119 -9.93 8.21 -1.88
CA LEU A 119 -8.58 8.55 -2.30
C LEU A 119 -7.80 7.28 -2.68
N ASP A 120 -7.77 6.27 -1.80
CA ASP A 120 -7.10 4.99 -2.05
C ASP A 120 -7.64 4.24 -3.29
N ILE A 121 -8.95 4.30 -3.55
CA ILE A 121 -9.55 3.70 -4.75
C ILE A 121 -9.09 4.43 -6.02
N ILE A 122 -9.09 5.75 -6.00
CA ILE A 122 -8.71 6.57 -7.17
C ILE A 122 -7.25 6.41 -7.50
N LEU A 123 -6.38 6.42 -6.48
CA LEU A 123 -4.95 6.20 -6.66
C LEU A 123 -4.69 4.83 -7.30
N ARG A 124 -5.33 3.77 -6.81
CA ARG A 124 -5.22 2.42 -7.39
C ARG A 124 -5.74 2.34 -8.81
N SER A 125 -6.86 3.01 -9.13
CA SER A 125 -7.42 3.01 -10.49
C SER A 125 -6.50 3.66 -11.53
N LEU A 126 -5.63 4.59 -11.10
CA LEU A 126 -4.72 5.34 -11.97
C LEU A 126 -3.26 4.87 -11.84
N ASN A 127 -2.99 3.75 -11.16
CA ASN A 127 -1.64 3.28 -10.85
C ASN A 127 -0.75 4.36 -10.19
N LEU A 128 -1.37 5.19 -9.37
CA LEU A 128 -0.70 6.20 -8.55
C LEU A 128 -0.45 5.63 -7.15
N GLY A 129 0.65 6.07 -6.55
CA GLY A 129 0.94 5.82 -5.15
C GLY A 129 0.93 7.12 -4.35
N MET A 130 0.78 6.98 -3.04
CA MET A 130 0.95 8.08 -2.10
C MET A 130 2.06 7.75 -1.10
N VAL A 131 2.84 8.75 -0.75
CA VAL A 131 3.83 8.70 0.32
C VAL A 131 3.43 9.74 1.35
N GLN A 132 3.20 9.29 2.58
CA GLN A 132 2.87 10.18 3.68
C GLN A 132 4.16 10.62 4.39
N GLU A 133 4.43 11.92 4.36
CA GLU A 133 5.54 12.57 5.04
C GLU A 133 4.96 13.47 6.13
N GLY A 134 4.66 12.88 7.30
CA GLY A 134 4.04 13.57 8.42
C GLY A 134 2.63 14.07 8.11
N ASN A 135 2.46 15.40 8.01
CA ASN A 135 1.18 16.06 7.72
C ASN A 135 0.95 16.33 6.21
N VAL A 136 1.87 15.88 5.37
CA VAL A 136 1.82 16.08 3.92
C VAL A 136 1.74 14.72 3.24
N ILE A 137 0.87 14.61 2.25
CA ILE A 137 0.70 13.44 1.40
C ILE A 137 1.23 13.79 0.02
N ARG A 138 2.32 13.15 -0.39
CA ARG A 138 2.86 13.30 -1.74
C ARG A 138 2.24 12.22 -2.63
N VAL A 139 1.67 12.62 -3.76
CA VAL A 139 1.08 11.71 -4.76
C VAL A 139 1.96 11.69 -5.99
N ALA A 140 2.37 10.49 -6.41
CA ALA A 140 3.23 10.26 -7.57
C ALA A 140 2.84 8.94 -8.26
N THR A 141 3.40 8.67 -9.44
CA THR A 141 3.17 7.39 -10.12
C THR A 141 3.84 6.25 -9.37
N LEU A 142 3.25 5.04 -9.39
CA LEU A 142 3.88 3.87 -8.77
C LEU A 142 5.27 3.61 -9.35
N THR A 143 5.45 3.81 -10.66
CA THR A 143 6.74 3.69 -11.33
C THR A 143 7.80 4.64 -10.76
N ALA A 144 7.47 5.91 -10.56
CA ALA A 144 8.42 6.88 -10.00
C ALA A 144 8.75 6.57 -8.54
N LEU A 145 7.77 6.15 -7.74
CA LEU A 145 7.98 5.76 -6.35
C LEU A 145 8.86 4.51 -6.23
N GLU A 146 8.68 3.53 -7.11
CA GLU A 146 9.54 2.35 -7.15
C GLU A 146 10.98 2.70 -7.56
N GLU A 147 11.16 3.56 -8.55
CA GLU A 147 12.50 4.03 -8.97
C GLU A 147 13.21 4.80 -7.85
N GLU A 148 12.52 5.71 -7.17
CA GLU A 148 13.06 6.44 -6.03
C GLU A 148 13.44 5.49 -4.89
N ARG A 149 12.57 4.51 -4.59
CA ARG A 149 12.83 3.51 -3.56
C ARG A 149 14.04 2.63 -3.90
N ARG A 150 14.18 2.20 -5.16
CA ARG A 150 15.33 1.40 -5.62
C ARG A 150 16.64 2.18 -5.49
N LYS A 151 16.65 3.44 -5.94
CA LYS A 151 17.83 4.32 -5.82
C LYS A 151 18.23 4.53 -4.37
N ALA A 152 17.26 4.83 -3.50
CA ALA A 152 17.52 5.02 -2.08
C ALA A 152 18.13 3.77 -1.40
N ILE A 153 17.71 2.57 -1.79
CA ILE A 153 18.28 1.31 -1.27
C ILE A 153 19.71 1.10 -1.76
N GLU A 154 19.97 1.34 -3.05
CA GLU A 154 21.32 1.24 -3.63
C GLU A 154 22.30 2.21 -2.95
N GLU A 155 21.89 3.46 -2.78
CA GLU A 155 22.69 4.49 -2.11
C GLU A 155 22.95 4.15 -0.64
N ALA A 156 21.95 3.63 0.07
CA ALA A 156 22.11 3.17 1.45
C ALA A 156 23.12 2.01 1.54
N ASN A 157 23.03 1.02 0.63
CA ASN A 157 23.94 -0.11 0.58
C ASN A 157 25.38 0.31 0.21
N ALA A 158 25.53 1.27 -0.69
CA ALA A 158 26.84 1.83 -1.04
C ALA A 158 27.50 2.53 0.16
N GLN A 159 26.72 3.28 0.96
CA GLN A 159 27.23 3.97 2.14
C GLN A 159 27.62 3.04 3.29
N VAL A 160 26.93 1.92 3.48
CA VAL A 160 27.30 0.91 4.50
C VAL A 160 28.64 0.24 4.15
N GLN A 161 28.89 -0.03 2.88
CA GLN A 161 30.17 -0.62 2.43
C GLN A 161 31.36 0.35 2.58
N LEU A 162 31.11 1.66 2.61
CA LEU A 162 32.12 2.72 2.73
C LEU A 162 32.39 3.17 4.18
N LYS A 163 31.74 2.60 5.20
CA LYS A 163 32.15 2.76 6.60
C LYS A 163 33.07 1.58 6.99
N PRO A 164 34.39 1.68 6.72
CA PRO A 164 35.28 0.55 6.88
C PRO A 164 35.39 0.12 8.34
N LEU A 165 35.62 -1.18 8.49
CA LEU A 165 35.97 -1.89 9.71
C LEU A 165 37.13 -1.16 10.42
N GLU A 166 36.81 -0.42 11.49
CA GLU A 166 37.80 -0.03 12.50
C GLU A 166 38.34 -1.33 13.09
N THR A 167 39.49 -1.74 12.55
CA THR A 167 40.27 -2.88 13.01
C THR A 167 41.04 -2.40 14.23
N ARG A 168 40.72 -2.92 15.41
CA ARG A 168 41.52 -2.77 16.63
C ARG A 168 42.29 -4.05 16.91
#